data_AF-A0A7X7R276-F1
#
_entry.id   AF-A0A7X7R276-F1
#
_cell.length_a   1.000
_cell.length_b   1.000
_cell.length_c   1.000
_cell.angle_alpha   90.00
_cell.angle_beta   90.00
_cell.angle_gamma   90.00
#
_symmetry.space_group_name_H-M   'P 1'
#
loop_
_entity.id
_entity.type
_entity.pdbx_description
1 polymer ?
#
loop_
_entity_poly.entity_id
_entity_poly.type
_entity_poly.pdbx_seq_one_letter_code
_entity_poly.pdbx_strand_id
1 'polypeptide(L)'
;MAEDTPSQKEVNVSREKIINDFSITFGTINGSGSATSNQTILRALYKMGIPASGKNIFPSNIQGMPTWYTIRISEKGYFARVEQSEIVVAMNPVTLAKEMESVLPGGVLFY
;
A
#
# COMPACT_ATOMS: atom_id res chain seq x y z
N MET A 1 -40.59 11.75 23.29
CA MET A 1 -39.67 12.17 22.21
C MET A 1 -38.62 11.08 22.13
N ALA A 2 -38.86 10.09 21.27
CA ALA A 2 -37.94 8.97 21.08
C ALA A 2 -36.84 9.45 20.12
N GLU A 3 -35.59 9.45 20.58
CA GLU A 3 -34.45 9.67 19.71
C GLU A 3 -34.14 8.37 18.98
N ASP A 4 -34.50 8.33 17.69
CA ASP A 4 -34.06 7.33 16.73
C ASP A 4 -32.53 7.38 16.63
N THR A 5 -31.87 6.51 17.39
CA THR A 5 -30.43 6.27 17.24
C THR A 5 -30.23 5.55 15.90
N PRO A 6 -29.38 6.05 14.97
CA PRO A 6 -29.13 5.35 13.72
C PRO A 6 -28.45 4.03 14.03
N SER A 7 -29.18 2.93 13.80
CA SER A 7 -28.68 1.56 13.83
C SER A 7 -27.45 1.46 12.92
N GLN A 8 -26.25 1.40 13.49
CA GLN A 8 -25.03 1.06 12.79
C GLN A 8 -25.22 -0.34 12.22
N LYS A 9 -25.55 -0.44 10.93
CA LYS A 9 -25.57 -1.72 10.22
C LYS A 9 -24.12 -2.20 10.18
N GLU A 10 -23.80 -3.22 10.97
CA GLU A 10 -22.59 -4.01 10.77
C GLU A 10 -22.61 -4.55 9.34
N VAL A 11 -21.82 -3.93 8.47
CA VAL A 11 -21.62 -4.44 7.12
C VAL A 11 -20.70 -5.65 7.28
N ASN A 12 -21.31 -6.82 7.38
CA ASN A 12 -20.60 -8.09 7.42
C ASN A 12 -20.10 -8.39 5.99
N VAL A 13 -19.01 -7.75 5.61
CA VAL A 13 -18.37 -7.98 4.30
C VAL A 13 -17.60 -9.28 4.40
N SER A 14 -18.21 -10.40 4.01
CA SER A 14 -17.49 -11.63 3.71
C SER A 14 -16.61 -11.37 2.49
N ARG A 15 -15.42 -10.80 2.70
CA ARG A 15 -14.45 -10.58 1.63
C ARG A 15 -13.86 -11.93 1.22
N GLU A 16 -13.80 -12.18 -0.08
CA GLU A 16 -13.00 -13.26 -0.61
C GLU A 16 -11.54 -13.09 -0.17
N LYS A 17 -10.88 -14.20 0.14
CA LYS A 17 -9.47 -14.17 0.53
C LYS A 17 -8.63 -13.74 -0.66
N ILE A 18 -7.85 -12.68 -0.50
CA ILE A 18 -6.86 -12.25 -1.48
C ILE A 18 -5.60 -13.09 -1.26
N ILE A 19 -5.23 -13.90 -2.25
CA ILE A 19 -4.07 -14.79 -2.19
C ILE A 19 -3.10 -14.37 -3.29
N ASN A 20 -1.91 -13.91 -2.88
CA ASN A 20 -0.81 -13.56 -3.80
C ASN A 20 -1.23 -12.66 -4.97
N ASP A 21 -2.22 -11.78 -4.79
CA ASP A 21 -2.67 -10.85 -5.82
C ASP A 21 -3.04 -9.49 -5.21
N PHE A 22 -2.03 -8.76 -4.74
CA PHE A 22 -2.20 -7.50 -4.03
C PHE A 22 -0.99 -6.59 -4.24
N SER A 23 -1.11 -5.33 -3.81
CA SER A 23 -0.07 -4.32 -3.89
C SER A 23 0.22 -3.73 -2.50
N ILE A 24 1.51 -3.44 -2.28
CA ILE A 24 1.98 -2.70 -1.11
C ILE A 24 2.57 -1.39 -1.59
N THR A 25 2.10 -0.26 -1.06
CA THR A 25 2.63 1.08 -1.36
C THR A 25 3.31 1.67 -0.13
N PHE A 26 4.57 2.07 -0.27
CA PHE A 26 5.35 2.76 0.76
C PHE A 26 5.46 4.25 0.38
N GLY A 27 4.81 5.13 1.13
CA GLY A 27 4.95 6.59 1.02
C GLY A 27 6.02 7.07 2.00
N THR A 28 7.14 7.60 1.50
CA THR A 28 8.30 7.99 2.31
C THR A 28 8.88 9.32 1.84
N ILE A 29 9.84 9.83 2.61
CA ILE A 29 10.65 11.00 2.24
C ILE A 29 11.88 10.53 1.47
N ASN A 30 12.19 11.15 0.32
CA ASN A 30 13.38 10.81 -0.45
C ASN A 30 14.65 11.03 0.38
N GLY A 31 15.54 10.03 0.43
CA GLY A 31 16.74 10.04 1.27
C GLY A 31 16.56 9.47 2.69
N SER A 32 15.37 8.99 3.06
CA SER A 32 15.10 8.38 4.38
C SER A 32 15.73 6.99 4.61
N GLY A 33 16.41 6.43 3.60
CA GLY A 33 16.89 5.04 3.62
C GLY A 33 15.84 4.01 3.16
N SER A 34 14.68 4.47 2.68
CA SER A 34 13.58 3.60 2.21
C SER A 34 13.97 2.60 1.12
N ALA A 35 14.97 2.93 0.28
CA ALA A 35 15.48 2.02 -0.74
C ALA A 35 15.97 0.68 -0.16
N THR A 36 16.64 0.70 0.99
CA THR A 36 17.13 -0.52 1.66
C THR A 36 15.98 -1.38 2.16
N SER A 37 14.98 -0.77 2.79
CA SER A 37 13.78 -1.46 3.27
C SER A 37 12.98 -2.07 2.13
N ASN A 38 12.77 -1.30 1.06
CA ASN A 38 12.07 -1.74 -0.16
C ASN A 38 12.71 -2.98 -0.79
N GLN A 39 14.04 -2.95 -0.95
CA GLN A 39 14.79 -4.12 -1.47
C GLN A 39 14.72 -5.31 -0.52
N THR A 40 14.73 -5.08 0.79
CA THR A 40 14.66 -6.16 1.79
C THR A 40 13.33 -6.89 1.70
N ILE A 41 12.22 -6.15 1.63
CA ILE A 41 10.86 -6.72 1.47
C ILE A 41 10.74 -7.46 0.14
N LEU A 42 11.16 -6.86 -0.96
CA LEU A 42 11.11 -7.50 -2.28
C LEU A 42 11.94 -8.80 -2.31
N ARG A 43 13.14 -8.82 -1.72
CA ARG A 43 13.97 -10.03 -1.60
C ARG A 43 13.31 -11.09 -0.72
N ALA A 44 12.64 -10.70 0.35
CA ALA A 44 11.93 -11.64 1.22
C ALA A 44 10.78 -12.33 0.46
N LEU A 45 9.99 -11.57 -0.32
CA LEU A 45 8.93 -12.13 -1.18
C LEU A 45 9.48 -13.16 -2.17
N TYR A 46 10.58 -12.84 -2.86
CA TYR A 46 11.22 -13.80 -3.76
C TYR A 46 11.76 -15.04 -3.05
N LYS A 47 12.34 -14.90 -1.85
CA LYS A 47 12.79 -16.04 -1.04
C LYS A 47 11.65 -16.95 -0.59
N MET A 48 10.44 -16.42 -0.47
CA MET A 48 9.22 -17.20 -0.21
C MET A 48 8.63 -17.84 -1.48
N GLY A 49 9.24 -17.63 -2.64
CA GLY A 49 8.73 -18.14 -3.93
C GLY A 49 7.56 -17.35 -4.49
N ILE A 50 7.29 -16.14 -3.99
CA ILE A 50 6.16 -15.31 -4.40
C ILE A 50 6.62 -14.34 -5.51
N PRO A 51 6.01 -14.37 -6.71
CA PRO A 51 6.35 -13.41 -7.77
C PRO A 51 5.93 -11.99 -7.37
N ALA A 52 6.88 -11.06 -7.42
CA ALA A 52 6.65 -9.67 -7.10
C ALA A 52 7.39 -8.72 -8.06
N SER A 53 6.91 -7.48 -8.22
CA SER A 53 7.50 -6.42 -9.03
C SER A 53 7.52 -5.12 -8.23
N GLY A 54 8.71 -4.53 -8.07
CA GLY A 54 8.89 -3.26 -7.40
C GLY A 54 9.03 -2.10 -8.38
N LYS A 55 8.31 -0.99 -8.15
CA LYS A 55 8.39 0.24 -8.94
C LYS A 55 8.54 1.45 -8.04
N ASN A 56 9.55 2.29 -8.33
CA ASN A 56 9.69 3.59 -7.70
C ASN A 56 8.86 4.64 -8.44
N ILE A 57 8.31 5.59 -7.69
CA ILE A 57 7.50 6.70 -8.19
C ILE A 57 8.02 7.98 -7.52
N PHE A 58 8.54 8.86 -8.35
CA PHE A 58 9.07 10.16 -7.94
C PHE A 58 8.33 11.24 -8.71
N PRO A 59 7.57 12.14 -8.05
CA PRO A 59 7.14 13.38 -8.69
C PRO A 59 8.34 14.28 -9.01
N SER A 60 9.40 14.16 -8.21
CA SER A 60 10.68 14.83 -8.38
C SER A 60 11.78 14.01 -7.68
N ASN A 61 13.00 14.00 -8.23
CA ASN A 61 14.15 13.29 -7.65
C ASN A 61 14.99 14.17 -6.70
N ILE A 62 14.35 15.12 -6.02
CA ILE A 62 15.00 16.01 -5.06
C ILE A 62 14.94 15.37 -3.66
N GLN A 63 16.03 15.46 -2.90
CA GLN A 63 16.09 14.98 -1.52
C GLN A 63 15.06 15.69 -0.64
N GLY A 64 14.41 14.96 0.27
CA GLY A 64 13.36 15.52 1.14
C GLY A 64 11.96 15.58 0.51
N MET A 65 11.83 15.38 -0.80
CA MET A 65 10.52 15.36 -1.46
C MET A 65 9.81 14.01 -1.26
N PRO A 66 8.47 13.97 -1.38
CA PRO A 66 7.72 12.73 -1.33
C PRO A 66 8.17 11.71 -2.38
N THR A 67 8.26 10.45 -1.97
CA THR A 67 8.62 9.32 -2.83
C THR A 67 7.75 8.13 -2.48
N TRP A 68 7.27 7.44 -3.52
CA TRP A 68 6.55 6.18 -3.35
C TRP A 68 7.31 5.02 -3.94
N TYR A 69 7.16 3.87 -3.31
CA TYR A 69 7.55 2.59 -3.88
C TYR A 69 6.37 1.63 -3.81
N THR A 70 6.04 0.99 -4.93
CA THR A 70 4.95 0.02 -5.00
C THR A 70 5.52 -1.35 -5.29
N ILE A 71 5.17 -2.34 -4.48
CA ILE A 71 5.41 -3.75 -4.76
C ILE A 71 4.09 -4.37 -5.21
N ARG A 72 4.01 -4.83 -6.46
CA ARG A 72 2.91 -5.66 -6.96
C ARG A 72 3.26 -7.13 -6.72
N ILE A 73 2.42 -7.84 -5.99
CA ILE A 73 2.46 -9.30 -5.81
C ILE A 73 1.41 -9.91 -6.73
N SER A 74 1.78 -10.88 -7.55
CA SER A 74 0.83 -11.58 -8.42
C SER A 74 1.30 -12.98 -8.79
N GLU A 75 0.56 -14.02 -8.39
CA GLU A 75 0.80 -15.40 -8.83
C GLU A 75 0.68 -15.56 -10.35
N LYS A 76 -0.13 -14.71 -11.00
CA LYS A 76 -0.36 -14.70 -12.45
C LYS A 76 0.73 -13.96 -13.24
N GLY A 77 1.74 -13.43 -12.56
CA GLY A 77 2.85 -12.72 -13.19
C GLY A 77 2.50 -11.31 -13.68
N TYR A 78 1.46 -10.67 -13.15
CA TYR A 78 1.18 -9.27 -13.46
C TYR A 78 2.18 -8.35 -12.76
N PHE A 79 2.95 -7.58 -13.54
CA PHE A 79 4.01 -6.71 -13.03
C PHE A 79 3.72 -5.21 -13.12
N ALA A 80 2.63 -4.84 -13.80
CA ALA A 80 2.22 -3.45 -13.91
C ALA A 80 1.75 -2.92 -12.54
N ARG A 81 2.05 -1.64 -12.28
CA ARG A 81 1.54 -0.96 -11.10
C ARG A 81 0.03 -0.81 -11.19
N VAL A 82 -0.64 -1.00 -10.06
CA VAL A 82 -2.03 -0.59 -9.83
C VAL A 82 -2.03 0.71 -9.02
N GLU A 83 -2.99 1.59 -9.29
CA GLU A 83 -3.03 2.90 -8.64
C GLU A 83 -3.34 2.81 -7.14
N GLN A 84 -4.32 1.98 -6.79
CA GLN A 84 -4.75 1.73 -5.42
C GLN A 84 -4.07 0.46 -4.87
N SER A 85 -3.96 0.35 -3.54
CA SER A 85 -3.27 -0.76 -2.88
C SER A 85 -4.03 -1.27 -1.66
N GLU A 86 -3.92 -2.57 -1.42
CA GLU A 86 -4.48 -3.24 -0.25
C GLU A 86 -3.68 -2.91 1.01
N ILE A 87 -2.38 -2.66 0.88
CA ILE A 87 -1.51 -2.27 1.99
C ILE A 87 -0.81 -0.96 1.66
N VAL A 88 -0.92 0.02 2.56
CA VAL A 88 -0.22 1.31 2.46
C VAL A 88 0.59 1.55 3.72
N VAL A 89 1.84 1.98 3.56
CA VAL A 89 2.76 2.35 4.64
C VAL A 89 3.14 3.82 4.45
N ALA A 90 2.48 4.70 5.19
CA ALA A 90 2.52 6.15 5.09
C ALA A 90 3.49 6.75 6.11
N MET A 91 4.78 6.77 5.78
CA MET A 91 5.84 7.31 6.66
C MET A 91 6.13 8.80 6.42
N ASN A 92 5.37 9.44 5.52
CA ASN A 92 5.48 10.87 5.25
C ASN A 92 4.20 11.59 5.71
N PRO A 93 4.24 12.33 6.83
CA PRO A 93 3.07 13.04 7.35
C PRO A 93 2.46 14.05 6.34
N VAL A 94 3.29 14.61 5.45
CA VAL A 94 2.86 15.60 4.45
C VAL A 94 1.92 14.99 3.41
N THR A 95 2.07 13.69 3.12
CA THR A 95 1.28 13.01 2.10
C THR A 95 0.17 12.13 2.66
N LEU A 96 0.03 12.03 3.98
CA LEU A 96 -0.87 11.06 4.63
C LEU A 96 -2.29 11.06 4.05
N ALA A 97 -2.86 12.23 3.77
CA ALA A 97 -4.18 12.32 3.14
C ALA A 97 -4.26 11.59 1.79
N LYS A 98 -3.21 11.71 0.96
CA LYS A 98 -3.11 11.00 -0.32
C LYS A 98 -2.96 9.49 -0.12
N GLU A 99 -2.21 9.05 0.89
CA GLU A 99 -2.13 7.63 1.23
C GLU A 99 -3.49 7.08 1.68
N MET A 100 -4.23 7.82 2.50
CA MET A 100 -5.59 7.47 2.93
C MET A 100 -6.58 7.36 1.75
N GLU A 101 -6.42 8.14 0.70
CA GLU A 101 -7.24 8.04 -0.52
C GLU A 101 -6.85 6.84 -1.39
N SER A 102 -5.60 6.40 -1.32
CA SER A 102 -5.06 5.33 -2.17
C SER A 102 -5.29 3.91 -1.64
N VAL A 103 -5.63 3.75 -0.36
CA VAL A 103 -5.89 2.44 0.24
C VAL A 103 -7.26 1.93 -0.17
N LEU A 104 -7.34 0.69 -0.64
CA LEU A 104 -8.60 0.06 -1.03
C LEU A 104 -9.53 -0.14 0.16
N PRO A 105 -10.87 -0.12 -0.02
CA PRO A 105 -11.81 -0.45 1.04
C PRO A 105 -11.56 -1.84 1.64
N GLY A 106 -11.15 -1.89 2.90
CA GLY A 106 -10.76 -3.14 3.59
C GLY A 106 -9.28 -3.47 3.56
N GLY A 107 -8.48 -2.61 2.93
CA GLY A 107 -7.04 -2.60 3.07
C GLY A 107 -6.60 -2.07 4.44
N VAL A 108 -5.29 -2.04 4.64
CA VAL A 108 -4.65 -1.60 5.87
C VAL A 108 -3.69 -0.47 5.57
N LEU A 109 -3.74 0.57 6.41
CA LEU A 109 -2.81 1.70 6.37
C LEU A 109 -2.00 1.71 7.67
N PHE A 110 -0.67 1.70 7.53
CA PHE A 110 0.30 1.93 8.60
C PHE A 110 0.85 3.36 8.48
N TYR A 111 1.04 4.07 9.58
CA TYR A 111 1.57 5.44 9.61
C TYR A 111 2.49 5.68 10.80
#